data_AF-A0A661GKT9-F1
#
_entry.id   AF-A0A661GKT9-F1
#
_cell.length_a   1.000
_cell.length_b   1.000
_cell.length_c   1.000
_cell.angle_alpha   90.00
_cell.angle_beta   90.00
_cell.angle_gamma   90.00
#
_symmetry.space_group_name_H-M   'P 1'
#
loop_
_entity.id
_entity.type
_entity.pdbx_description
1 polymer ?
#
loop_
_entity_poly.entity_id
_entity_poly.type
_entity_poly.pdbx_seq_one_letter_code
_entity_poly.pdbx_strand_id
1 'polypeptide(L)'
;EEISIDLDHFGSCLTYIANPAVVDETLSPTDWYKEMVLLGCRSHNFPKRYIRSIEITRSIEDRNVRRSRANWQIVGDLRNDT
;
A
#
# COMPACT_ATOMS: atom_id res chain seq x y z
N GLU A 1 5.02 -10.14 11.72
CA GLU A 1 5.07 -10.02 13.18
C GLU A 1 4.30 -8.79 13.60
N GLU A 2 3.53 -8.92 14.66
CA GLU A 2 2.84 -7.81 15.29
C GLU A 2 3.83 -7.06 16.17
N ILE A 3 3.82 -5.73 16.08
CA ILE A 3 4.64 -4.86 16.92
C ILE A 3 3.81 -3.70 17.43
N SER A 4 4.21 -3.16 18.57
CA SER A 4 3.69 -1.91 19.11
C SER A 4 4.73 -0.81 18.92
N ILE A 5 4.31 0.33 18.38
CA ILE A 5 5.14 1.53 18.21
C ILE A 5 4.47 2.67 18.96
N ASP A 6 5.21 3.33 19.86
CA ASP A 6 4.76 4.57 20.48
C ASP A 6 4.95 5.72 19.50
N LEU A 7 3.84 6.37 19.15
CA LEU A 7 3.83 7.51 18.26
C LEU A 7 3.54 8.79 19.04
N ASP A 8 4.34 9.83 18.78
CA ASP A 8 4.12 11.16 19.36
C ASP A 8 2.68 11.62 19.10
N HIS A 9 1.99 12.07 20.15
CA HIS A 9 0.59 12.53 20.13
C HIS A 9 -0.49 11.45 19.89
N PHE A 10 -0.12 10.20 19.61
CA PHE A 10 -1.06 9.10 19.39
C PHE A 10 -0.94 7.96 20.41
N GLY A 11 0.19 7.87 21.12
CA GLY A 11 0.47 6.82 22.08
C GLY A 11 0.80 5.48 21.40
N SER A 12 0.60 4.39 22.15
CA SER A 12 0.93 3.03 21.71
C SER A 12 0.00 2.59 20.57
N CYS A 13 0.60 2.34 19.40
CA CYS A 13 -0.10 1.93 18.18
C CYS A 13 0.35 0.54 17.74
N LEU A 14 -0.61 -0.34 17.45
CA LEU A 14 -0.35 -1.69 16.95
C LEU A 14 -0.16 -1.68 15.43
N THR A 15 0.83 -2.39 14.92
CA THR A 15 1.04 -2.58 13.48
C THR A 15 1.70 -3.93 13.17
N TYR A 16 1.79 -4.28 11.89
CA TYR A 16 2.40 -5.51 11.42
C TYR A 16 3.58 -5.22 10.50
N ILE A 17 4.71 -5.89 10.75
CA ILE A 17 5.90 -5.87 9.89
C ILE A 17 6.17 -7.29 9.38
N ALA A 18 6.49 -7.43 8.09
CA ALA A 18 6.86 -8.73 7.53
C ALA A 18 8.14 -9.27 8.20
N ASN A 19 8.18 -10.57 8.51
CA ASN A 19 9.38 -11.16 9.09
C ASN A 19 10.53 -11.11 8.05
N PRO A 20 11.67 -10.45 8.35
CA PRO A 20 12.73 -10.24 7.37
C PRO A 20 13.30 -11.54 6.76
N ALA A 21 13.27 -12.65 7.49
CA ALA A 21 13.78 -13.94 7.03
C ALA A 21 12.95 -14.55 5.88
N VAL A 22 11.73 -14.04 5.65
CA VAL A 22 10.82 -14.51 4.58
C VAL A 22 10.46 -13.40 3.59
N VAL A 23 11.11 -12.23 3.68
CA VAL A 23 10.94 -11.15 2.71
C VAL A 23 11.83 -11.43 1.50
N ASP A 24 11.22 -11.50 0.32
CA ASP A 24 11.93 -11.50 -0.95
C ASP A 24 12.05 -10.06 -1.47
N GLU A 25 13.23 -9.47 -1.30
CA GLU A 25 13.54 -8.09 -1.72
C GLU A 25 13.54 -7.90 -3.25
N THR A 26 13.49 -8.97 -4.02
CA THR A 26 13.43 -8.90 -5.49
C THR A 26 12.01 -8.64 -6.01
N LEU A 27 11.00 -8.81 -5.16
CA LEU A 27 9.61 -8.60 -5.52
C LEU A 27 9.27 -7.10 -5.61
N SER A 28 8.59 -6.74 -6.68
CA SER A 28 7.95 -5.43 -6.82
C SER A 28 6.46 -5.54 -6.49
N PRO A 29 5.84 -4.51 -5.90
CA PRO A 29 4.40 -4.49 -5.70
C PRO A 29 3.66 -4.59 -7.03
N THR A 30 2.49 -5.21 -7.02
CA THR A 30 1.59 -5.16 -8.17
C THR A 30 1.08 -3.74 -8.39
N ASP A 31 0.82 -3.41 -9.65
CA ASP A 31 0.27 -2.13 -10.10
C ASP A 31 -1.03 -1.75 -9.36
N TRP A 32 -1.98 -2.68 -9.25
CA TRP A 32 -3.24 -2.46 -8.55
C TRP A 32 -3.02 -2.20 -7.04
N TYR A 33 -2.06 -2.86 -6.41
CA TYR A 33 -1.80 -2.69 -4.98
C TYR A 33 -1.20 -1.32 -4.69
N LYS A 34 -0.23 -0.90 -5.51
CA LYS A 34 0.33 0.45 -5.43
C LYS A 34 -0.74 1.51 -5.59
N GLU A 35 -1.67 1.33 -6.53
CA GLU A 35 -2.75 2.29 -6.74
C GLU A 35 -3.71 2.39 -5.54
N MET A 36 -4.07 1.25 -4.92
CA MET A 36 -4.87 1.26 -3.68
C MET A 36 -4.19 2.06 -2.57
N VAL A 37 -2.88 1.85 -2.36
CA VAL A 37 -2.10 2.58 -1.34
C VAL A 37 -2.08 4.08 -1.63
N LEU A 38 -1.87 4.47 -2.89
CA LEU A 38 -1.86 5.86 -3.31
C LEU A 38 -3.22 6.54 -3.13
N LEU A 39 -4.31 5.86 -3.45
CA LEU A 39 -5.67 6.35 -3.21
C LEU A 39 -5.91 6.59 -1.73
N GLY A 40 -5.63 5.61 -0.86
CA GLY A 40 -5.77 5.78 0.58
C GLY A 40 -4.94 6.95 1.13
N CYS A 41 -3.69 7.09 0.71
CA CYS A 41 -2.85 8.22 1.10
C CYS A 41 -3.46 9.58 0.69
N ARG A 42 -4.03 9.66 -0.52
CA ARG A 42 -4.65 10.89 -1.03
C ARG A 42 -5.94 11.21 -0.28
N SER A 43 -6.83 10.24 -0.08
CA SER A 43 -8.11 10.41 0.63
C SER A 43 -7.90 10.82 2.10
N HIS A 44 -6.85 10.32 2.74
CA HIS A 44 -6.49 10.69 4.12
C HIS A 44 -5.52 11.89 4.22
N ASN A 45 -5.30 12.64 3.14
CA ASN A 45 -4.46 13.85 3.12
C ASN A 45 -3.04 13.65 3.65
N PHE A 46 -2.39 12.53 3.30
CA PHE A 46 -1.01 12.28 3.67
C PHE A 46 -0.08 13.33 3.04
N PRO A 47 1.10 13.60 3.62
CA PRO A 47 2.02 14.60 3.08
C PRO A 47 2.41 14.32 1.64
N LYS A 48 2.36 15.33 0.77
CA LYS A 48 2.70 15.20 -0.67
C LYS A 48 4.06 14.55 -0.92
N ARG A 49 5.06 14.84 -0.07
CA ARG A 49 6.40 14.22 -0.15
C ARG A 49 6.36 12.70 0.03
N TYR A 50 5.49 12.21 0.91
CA TYR A 50 5.32 10.80 1.19
C TYR A 50 4.58 10.09 0.06
N ILE A 51 3.50 10.71 -0.44
CA ILE A 51 2.81 10.23 -1.65
C ILE A 51 3.80 10.12 -2.82
N ARG A 52 4.64 11.15 -3.02
CA ARG A 52 5.66 11.14 -4.08
C ARG A 52 6.68 10.01 -3.92
N SER A 53 7.10 9.68 -2.69
CA SER A 53 8.01 8.55 -2.46
C SER A 53 7.38 7.21 -2.85
N ILE A 54 6.06 7.05 -2.72
CA ILE A 54 5.36 5.85 -3.16
C ILE A 54 5.19 5.85 -4.68
N GLU A 55 4.87 7.01 -5.28
CA GLU A 55 4.70 7.16 -6.74
C GLU A 55 5.94 6.75 -7.53
N ILE A 56 7.15 7.01 -7.01
CA ILE A 56 8.40 6.64 -7.68
C ILE A 56 8.79 5.16 -7.51
N THR A 57 8.20 4.45 -6.54
CA THR A 57 8.45 3.02 -6.35
C THR A 57 7.96 2.22 -7.56
N ARG A 58 8.82 1.40 -8.16
CA ARG A 58 8.46 0.57 -9.31
C ARG A 58 7.37 -0.44 -8.90
N SER A 59 6.37 -0.60 -9.76
CA SER A 59 5.38 -1.67 -9.68
C SER A 59 5.39 -2.50 -10.96
N ILE A 60 4.79 -3.68 -10.91
CA ILE A 60 4.65 -4.60 -12.04
C ILE A 60 3.19 -4.95 -12.27
N GLU A 61 2.81 -5.23 -13.50
CA GLU A 61 1.49 -5.81 -13.78
C GLU A 61 1.38 -7.21 -13.15
N ASP A 62 0.22 -7.49 -12.57
CA ASP A 62 -0.05 -8.79 -11.99
C ASP A 62 -0.28 -9.85 -13.08
N ARG A 63 0.63 -10.84 -13.13
CA ARG A 63 0.55 -11.96 -14.08
C ARG A 63 -0.69 -12.84 -13.90
N ASN A 64 -1.32 -12.80 -12.72
CA ASN A 64 -2.59 -13.48 -12.50
C ASN A 64 -3.75 -12.58 -12.96
N VAL A 65 -4.19 -12.78 -14.20
CA VAL A 65 -5.25 -11.97 -14.83
C VAL A 65 -6.55 -11.95 -14.02
N ARG A 66 -6.95 -13.08 -13.42
CA ARG A 66 -8.19 -13.15 -12.61
C ARG A 66 -8.08 -12.28 -11.36
N ARG A 67 -6.94 -12.35 -10.66
CA ARG A 67 -6.68 -11.53 -9.47
C ARG A 67 -6.52 -10.06 -9.84
N SER A 68 -5.78 -9.76 -10.91
CA SER A 68 -5.61 -8.41 -11.44
C SER A 68 -6.97 -7.75 -11.71
N ARG A 69 -7.86 -8.43 -12.45
CA ARG A 69 -9.20 -7.92 -12.76
C ARG A 69 -10.03 -7.64 -11.50
N ALA A 70 -10.02 -8.57 -10.55
CA ALA A 70 -10.78 -8.41 -9.30
C ALA A 70 -10.27 -7.21 -8.48
N ASN A 71 -8.96 -7.02 -8.39
CA ASN A 71 -8.38 -5.92 -7.62
C ASN A 71 -8.51 -4.57 -8.31
N TRP A 72 -8.43 -4.52 -9.65
CA TRP A 72 -8.71 -3.29 -10.39
C TRP A 72 -10.18 -2.87 -10.31
N GLN A 73 -11.12 -3.81 -10.13
CA GLN A 73 -12.50 -3.47 -9.81
C GLN A 73 -12.59 -2.75 -8.45
N ILE A 74 -11.94 -3.29 -7.41
CA ILE A 74 -11.87 -2.65 -6.08
C ILE A 74 -11.27 -1.25 -6.17
N VAL A 75 -10.19 -1.07 -6.95
CA VAL A 75 -9.59 0.26 -7.19
C VAL A 75 -10.59 1.21 -7.85
N GLY A 76 -11.37 0.72 -8.82
CA GLY A 76 -12.45 1.49 -9.44
C GLY A 76 -13.49 1.95 -8.42
N ASP A 77 -13.89 1.05 -7.53
CA ASP A 77 -14.87 1.34 -6.47
C ASP A 77 -14.30 2.40 -5.49
N LEU A 78 -13.06 2.24 -5.02
CA LEU A 78 -12.38 3.21 -4.14
C LEU A 78 -12.27 4.63 -4.73
N ARG A 79 -12.11 4.73 -6.06
CA ARG A 79 -12.05 6.03 -6.76
C ARG A 79 -13.39 6.75 -6.78
N ASN A 80 -14.49 6.00 -6.77
CA ASN A 80 -15.83 6.58 -6.79
C ASN A 80 -16.29 7.01 -5.38
N ASP A 81 -15.65 6.48 -4.34
CA ASP A 81 -15.92 6.79 -2.93
C ASP A 81 -15.12 8.00 -2.39
N THR A 82 -14.16 8.53 -3.16
CA THR A 82 -13.30 9.69 -2.80
C THR A 82 -13.74 10.95 -3.50
#